data_AF-A0A9X3NRY1-F1
#
_entry.id   AF-A0A9X3NRY1-F1
#
_cell.length_a   1.000
_cell.length_b   1.000
_cell.length_c   1.000
_cell.angle_alpha   90.00
_cell.angle_beta   90.00
_cell.angle_gamma   90.00
#
_symmetry.space_group_name_H-M   'P 1'
#
loop_
_entity.id
_entity.type
_entity.pdbx_description
1 polymer ?
#
loop_
_entity_poly.entity_id
_entity_poly.type
_entity_poly.pdbx_seq_one_letter_code
_entity_poly.pdbx_strand_id
1 'polypeptide(L)'
;MPGPILRAAAVAAATAAVLSLLSAPAQAASTTGALMLTQVRPNASGADVKNGRQVNLNGEFFVIKNVTNRPVNIRGYVPDITSNSYGRALPSYTLPAGASAQVHTGSGTNRRASNGVHHVYRGYARHVLNNDGPKNPDLRLKKPGSTDNNSSSGSITSCNWGRVADGRTYRC
;
A
#
# COMPACT_ATOMS: atom_id res chain seq x y z
N MET A 1 -29.63 -68.42 -39.05
CA MET A 1 -28.57 -67.87 -38.17
C MET A 1 -28.08 -66.54 -38.71
N PRO A 2 -28.42 -65.44 -38.03
CA PRO A 2 -27.63 -64.21 -37.98
C PRO A 2 -27.27 -63.82 -36.53
N GLY A 3 -26.18 -63.07 -36.33
CA GLY A 3 -25.76 -62.49 -35.04
C GLY A 3 -26.68 -61.35 -34.56
N PRO A 4 -26.40 -60.73 -33.39
CA PRO A 4 -25.32 -59.74 -33.35
C PRO A 4 -24.48 -59.70 -32.05
N ILE A 5 -23.43 -58.90 -32.14
CA ILE A 5 -22.34 -58.65 -31.19
C ILE A 5 -22.75 -57.57 -30.18
N LEU A 6 -22.56 -57.80 -28.88
CA LEU A 6 -22.61 -56.74 -27.85
C LEU A 6 -21.20 -56.43 -27.34
N ARG A 7 -20.79 -55.17 -27.50
CA ARG A 7 -19.59 -54.57 -26.89
C ARG A 7 -19.91 -54.20 -25.44
N ALA A 8 -19.02 -54.53 -24.51
CA ALA A 8 -19.03 -54.01 -23.16
C ALA A 8 -17.65 -53.43 -22.81
N ALA A 9 -17.65 -52.17 -22.38
CA ALA A 9 -16.50 -51.36 -22.02
C ALA A 9 -16.33 -51.30 -20.49
N ALA A 10 -15.09 -51.14 -19.99
CA ALA A 10 -14.76 -50.68 -18.62
C ALA A 10 -13.24 -50.76 -18.39
N VAL A 11 -12.51 -49.89 -17.69
CA VAL A 11 -12.65 -48.51 -17.17
C VAL A 11 -11.19 -48.05 -16.94
N ALA A 12 -10.84 -46.84 -17.37
CA ALA A 12 -9.55 -46.21 -17.06
C ALA A 12 -9.62 -45.51 -15.69
N ALA A 13 -8.64 -45.76 -14.82
CA ALA A 13 -8.49 -45.04 -13.55
C ALA A 13 -7.20 -44.20 -13.58
N ALA A 14 -7.34 -42.90 -13.86
CA ALA A 14 -6.28 -41.91 -13.70
C ALA A 14 -6.40 -41.29 -12.31
N THR A 15 -5.41 -41.50 -11.44
CA THR A 15 -5.31 -40.85 -10.13
C THR A 15 -4.69 -39.46 -10.30
N ALA A 16 -5.53 -38.42 -10.27
CA ALA A 16 -5.08 -37.04 -10.21
C ALA A 16 -4.70 -36.68 -8.76
N ALA A 17 -3.44 -36.33 -8.53
CA ALA A 17 -2.97 -35.77 -7.26
C ALA A 17 -3.44 -34.31 -7.14
N VAL A 18 -4.29 -34.02 -6.15
CA VAL A 18 -4.76 -32.66 -5.85
C VAL A 18 -3.72 -31.97 -4.97
N LEU A 19 -2.95 -31.04 -5.54
CA LEU A 19 -2.05 -30.19 -4.79
C LEU A 19 -2.85 -29.06 -4.13
N SER A 20 -3.21 -29.22 -2.86
CA SER A 20 -3.87 -28.19 -2.06
C SER A 20 -2.94 -27.00 -1.87
N LEU A 21 -3.17 -25.93 -2.63
CA LEU A 21 -2.54 -24.63 -2.42
C LEU A 21 -3.07 -24.04 -1.10
N LEU A 22 -2.31 -24.15 -0.01
CA LEU A 22 -2.60 -23.40 1.21
C LEU A 22 -2.47 -21.91 0.89
N SER A 23 -3.61 -21.25 0.74
CA SER A 23 -3.68 -19.80 0.73
C SER A 23 -3.31 -19.30 2.12
N ALA A 24 -2.08 -18.84 2.31
CA ALA A 24 -1.70 -18.14 3.54
C ALA A 24 -2.65 -16.95 3.75
N PRO A 25 -3.09 -16.67 5.00
CA PRO A 25 -3.94 -15.52 5.24
C PRO A 25 -3.18 -14.27 4.80
N ALA A 26 -3.76 -13.52 3.86
CA ALA A 26 -3.35 -12.16 3.63
C ALA A 26 -3.56 -11.42 4.96
N GLN A 27 -2.48 -11.04 5.63
CA GLN A 27 -2.54 -10.15 6.78
C GLN A 27 -3.28 -8.91 6.30
N ALA A 28 -4.53 -8.76 6.71
CA ALA A 28 -5.34 -7.64 6.29
C ALA A 28 -4.87 -6.43 7.10
N ALA A 29 -4.37 -5.41 6.42
CA ALA A 29 -4.26 -4.07 7.00
C ALA A 29 -5.49 -3.79 7.85
N SER A 30 -5.25 -3.42 9.10
CA SER A 30 -6.29 -3.12 10.06
C SER A 30 -6.22 -1.63 10.40
N THR A 31 -7.37 -1.03 10.72
CA THR A 31 -7.45 0.35 11.17
C THR A 31 -8.45 0.50 12.30
N THR A 32 -8.15 1.39 13.24
CA THR A 32 -9.08 1.85 14.29
C THR A 32 -9.72 3.20 13.95
N GLY A 33 -9.46 3.73 12.75
CA GLY A 33 -9.96 5.03 12.29
C GLY A 33 -10.56 4.98 10.89
N ALA A 34 -10.81 6.17 10.34
CA ALA A 34 -11.46 6.31 9.04
C ALA A 34 -10.57 5.95 7.83
N LEU A 35 -9.24 5.95 8.03
CA LEU A 35 -8.25 5.73 6.98
C LEU A 35 -7.42 4.48 7.28
N MET A 36 -7.05 3.74 6.24
CA MET A 36 -6.24 2.53 6.32
C MET A 36 -5.05 2.63 5.37
N LEU A 37 -3.85 2.27 5.82
CA LEU A 37 -2.71 2.07 4.94
C LEU A 37 -2.92 0.73 4.24
N THR A 38 -2.85 0.69 2.91
CA THR A 38 -3.08 -0.56 2.15
C THR A 38 -1.86 -1.00 1.37
N GLN A 39 -1.04 -0.05 0.92
CA GLN A 39 0.14 -0.34 0.13
C GLN A 39 1.21 0.71 0.36
N VAL A 40 2.44 0.36 0.03
CA VAL A 40 3.58 1.26 0.09
C VAL A 40 4.61 0.89 -0.98
N ARG A 41 5.20 1.89 -1.61
CA ARG A 41 6.37 1.76 -2.46
C ARG A 41 7.46 2.65 -1.87
N PRO A 42 8.33 2.10 -1.02
CA PRO A 42 9.34 2.87 -0.29
C PRO A 42 10.54 3.25 -1.17
N ASN A 43 10.82 2.50 -2.24
CA ASN A 43 11.86 2.85 -3.19
C ASN A 43 11.25 3.13 -4.57
N ALA A 44 11.49 4.32 -5.09
CA ALA A 44 11.18 4.65 -6.48
C ALA A 44 12.13 3.88 -7.40
N SER A 45 11.69 3.50 -8.61
CA SER A 45 12.61 2.90 -9.58
C SER A 45 13.41 3.99 -10.32
N GLY A 46 14.70 3.73 -10.55
CA GLY A 46 15.63 4.59 -11.29
C GLY A 46 16.58 5.40 -10.40
N ALA A 47 17.63 5.99 -10.99
CA ALA A 47 18.67 6.69 -10.25
C ALA A 47 18.09 7.83 -9.39
N ASP A 48 18.32 7.78 -8.07
CA ASP A 48 17.74 8.70 -7.11
C ASP A 48 18.31 10.13 -7.20
N VAL A 49 19.46 10.31 -7.86
CA VAL A 49 20.11 11.60 -8.02
C VAL A 49 20.47 11.83 -9.48
N LYS A 50 20.05 12.99 -10.02
CA LYS A 50 20.50 13.50 -11.32
C LYS A 50 21.00 14.93 -11.14
N ASN A 51 22.24 15.20 -11.54
CA ASN A 51 22.89 16.52 -11.43
C ASN A 51 22.81 17.11 -10.01
N GLY A 52 23.04 16.29 -8.98
CA GLY A 52 22.99 16.72 -7.57
C GLY A 52 21.58 16.95 -7.00
N ARG A 53 20.52 16.71 -7.78
CA ARG A 53 19.12 16.82 -7.35
C ARG A 53 18.48 15.46 -7.19
N GLN A 54 17.70 15.27 -6.13
CA GLN A 54 16.90 14.06 -5.99
C GLN A 54 15.78 14.03 -7.04
N VAL A 55 15.67 12.92 -7.78
CA VAL A 55 14.65 12.69 -8.80
C VAL A 55 13.75 11.53 -8.39
N ASN A 56 12.66 11.31 -9.13
CA ASN A 56 11.71 10.22 -8.87
C ASN A 56 11.05 10.20 -7.48
N LEU A 57 11.01 11.35 -6.78
CA LEU A 57 10.37 11.49 -5.46
C LEU A 57 8.88 11.08 -5.42
N ASN A 58 8.16 11.23 -6.54
CA ASN A 58 6.77 10.78 -6.64
C ASN A 58 6.65 9.28 -6.96
N GLY A 59 7.78 8.64 -7.28
CA GLY A 59 7.91 7.20 -7.32
C GLY A 59 7.79 6.59 -5.92
N GLU A 60 8.26 7.28 -4.89
CA GLU A 60 8.02 6.93 -3.50
C GLU A 60 6.62 7.36 -3.06
N PHE A 61 5.80 6.41 -2.62
CA PHE A 61 4.44 6.69 -2.15
C PHE A 61 3.92 5.64 -1.18
N PHE A 62 2.84 5.99 -0.47
CA PHE A 62 1.97 5.02 0.20
C PHE A 62 0.51 5.23 -0.19
N VAL A 63 -0.30 4.20 -0.03
CA VAL A 63 -1.73 4.24 -0.38
C VAL A 63 -2.54 4.26 0.89
N ILE A 64 -3.43 5.25 1.00
CA ILE A 64 -4.46 5.31 2.02
C ILE A 64 -5.82 5.00 1.40
N LYS A 65 -6.65 4.23 2.12
CA LYS A 65 -8.04 3.97 1.77
C LYS A 65 -8.96 4.59 2.80
N ASN A 66 -10.00 5.29 2.34
CA ASN A 66 -11.14 5.63 3.18
C ASN A 66 -12.01 4.39 3.37
N VAL A 67 -12.05 3.84 4.58
CA VAL A 67 -12.81 2.62 4.89
C VAL A 67 -14.23 2.92 5.37
N THR A 68 -14.64 4.19 5.35
CA THR A 68 -15.97 4.61 5.77
C THR A 68 -16.92 4.78 4.59
N ASN A 69 -18.21 4.88 4.91
CA ASN A 69 -19.28 5.11 3.93
C ASN A 69 -19.54 6.60 3.67
N ARG A 70 -18.63 7.50 4.08
CA ARG A 70 -18.75 8.95 3.92
C ARG A 70 -17.43 9.56 3.44
N PRO A 71 -17.43 10.74 2.79
CA PRO A 71 -16.18 11.41 2.45
C PRO A 71 -15.38 11.79 3.71
N VAL A 72 -14.05 11.68 3.63
CA VAL A 72 -13.11 12.02 4.71
C VAL A 72 -12.13 13.05 4.19
N ASN A 73 -12.00 14.18 4.88
CA ASN A 73 -10.88 15.09 4.63
C ASN A 73 -9.64 14.56 5.36
N ILE A 74 -8.57 14.31 4.61
CA ILE A 74 -7.32 13.74 5.15
C ILE A 74 -6.41 14.79 5.80
N ARG A 75 -6.83 16.05 5.84
CA ARG A 75 -6.05 17.15 6.44
C ARG A 75 -5.62 16.79 7.85
N GLY A 76 -4.33 17.01 8.14
CA GLY A 76 -3.80 16.91 9.49
C GLY A 76 -3.46 15.49 9.95
N TYR A 77 -3.87 14.44 9.24
CA TYR A 77 -3.38 13.09 9.51
C TYR A 77 -1.85 13.05 9.34
N VAL A 78 -1.16 12.31 10.21
CA VAL A 78 0.31 12.36 10.29
C VAL A 78 0.91 11.03 9.86
N PRO A 79 1.62 10.98 8.72
CA PRO A 79 2.46 9.84 8.37
C PRO A 79 3.72 9.87 9.25
N ASP A 80 3.83 8.91 10.16
CA ASP A 80 4.94 8.72 11.10
C ASP A 80 5.83 7.61 10.58
N ILE A 81 6.96 7.98 9.99
CA ILE A 81 7.93 7.05 9.40
C ILE A 81 8.90 6.66 10.52
N THR A 82 8.98 5.39 10.88
CA THR A 82 9.60 5.01 12.16
C THR A 82 11.13 5.08 12.14
N SER A 83 11.73 5.20 10.96
CA SER A 83 13.17 5.45 10.83
C SER A 83 13.54 6.92 11.02
N ASN A 84 12.61 7.86 10.83
CA ASN A 84 12.88 9.30 10.94
C ASN A 84 11.60 10.14 11.01
N SER A 85 11.62 11.22 11.80
CA SER A 85 10.51 12.17 11.90
C SER A 85 10.69 13.33 10.93
N TYR A 86 9.77 13.44 9.97
CA TYR A 86 9.80 14.48 8.92
C TYR A 86 8.75 15.58 9.12
N GLY A 87 7.88 15.44 10.13
CA GLY A 87 7.08 16.49 10.75
C GLY A 87 5.90 17.00 9.93
N ARG A 88 5.65 16.48 8.72
CA ARG A 88 4.61 17.02 7.84
C ARG A 88 3.36 16.16 7.80
N ALA A 89 2.29 16.69 8.38
CA ALA A 89 0.94 16.19 8.24
C ALA A 89 0.46 16.28 6.77
N LEU A 90 -0.55 15.48 6.45
CA LEU A 90 -1.17 15.47 5.13
C LEU A 90 -1.91 16.79 4.84
N PRO A 91 -1.87 17.25 3.57
CA PRO A 91 -2.60 18.44 3.15
C PRO A 91 -4.12 18.19 3.16
N SER A 92 -4.90 19.26 2.96
CA SER A 92 -6.33 19.12 2.76
C SER A 92 -6.64 18.43 1.43
N TYR A 93 -7.39 17.33 1.51
CA TYR A 93 -7.93 16.63 0.35
C TYR A 93 -9.10 15.75 0.80
N THR A 94 -10.25 15.88 0.14
CA THR A 94 -11.43 15.09 0.45
C THR A 94 -11.40 13.79 -0.34
N LEU A 95 -11.24 12.66 0.37
CA LEU A 95 -11.26 11.33 -0.19
C LEU A 95 -12.69 10.75 -0.09
N PRO A 96 -13.35 10.40 -1.21
CA PRO A 96 -14.69 9.82 -1.18
C PRO A 96 -14.77 8.52 -0.37
N ALA A 97 -16.00 8.12 -0.03
CA ALA A 97 -16.27 6.84 0.62
C ALA A 97 -15.66 5.68 -0.19
N GLY A 98 -14.98 4.75 0.49
CA GLY A 98 -14.37 3.56 -0.13
C GLY A 98 -13.15 3.83 -1.05
N ALA A 99 -12.85 5.09 -1.37
CA ALA A 99 -11.80 5.44 -2.33
C ALA A 99 -10.39 5.34 -1.73
N SER A 100 -9.40 5.16 -2.60
CA SER A 100 -7.98 5.14 -2.25
C SER A 100 -7.23 6.30 -2.89
N ALA A 101 -6.23 6.83 -2.17
CA ALA A 101 -5.30 7.84 -2.68
C ALA A 101 -3.86 7.36 -2.58
N GLN A 102 -3.10 7.58 -3.65
CA GLN A 102 -1.65 7.51 -3.65
C GLN A 102 -1.12 8.82 -3.06
N VAL A 103 -0.45 8.70 -1.92
CA VAL A 103 0.22 9.81 -1.23
C VAL A 103 1.69 9.78 -1.61
N HIS A 104 2.06 10.64 -2.53
CA HIS A 104 3.42 10.79 -3.05
C HIS A 104 4.28 11.62 -2.11
N THR A 105 5.56 11.26 -2.02
CA THR A 105 6.54 12.00 -1.20
C THR A 105 6.83 13.39 -1.76
N GLY A 106 7.05 13.49 -3.06
CA GLY A 106 7.43 14.73 -3.72
C GLY A 106 6.32 15.78 -3.84
N SER A 107 6.58 16.77 -4.68
CA SER A 107 5.65 17.88 -4.98
C SER A 107 4.73 17.55 -6.16
N GLY A 108 3.55 18.18 -6.18
CA GLY A 108 2.55 18.04 -7.24
C GLY A 108 1.22 18.70 -6.85
N THR A 109 0.20 18.52 -7.68
CA THR A 109 -1.15 19.05 -7.43
C THR A 109 -2.08 17.94 -6.95
N ASN A 110 -2.68 18.10 -5.77
CA ASN A 110 -3.66 17.14 -5.26
C ASN A 110 -4.86 17.07 -6.20
N ARG A 111 -5.15 15.89 -6.75
CA ARG A 111 -6.18 15.73 -7.79
C ARG A 111 -6.68 14.31 -7.89
N ARG A 112 -7.88 14.17 -8.46
CA ARG A 112 -8.31 12.93 -9.08
C ARG A 112 -7.85 12.94 -10.54
N ALA A 113 -7.09 11.93 -10.95
CA ALA A 113 -6.72 11.72 -12.34
C ALA A 113 -7.92 11.17 -13.14
N SER A 114 -7.88 11.30 -14.46
CA SER A 114 -8.97 10.88 -15.35
C SER A 114 -9.24 9.37 -15.28
N ASN A 115 -8.23 8.58 -14.91
CA ASN A 115 -8.34 7.14 -14.66
C ASN A 115 -8.93 6.80 -13.28
N GLY A 116 -9.44 7.78 -12.52
CA GLY A 116 -10.07 7.59 -11.23
C GLY A 116 -9.11 7.53 -10.03
N VAL A 117 -7.80 7.54 -10.27
CA VAL A 117 -6.80 7.49 -9.20
C VAL A 117 -6.72 8.85 -8.49
N HIS A 118 -6.73 8.83 -7.15
CA HIS A 118 -6.52 10.02 -6.35
C HIS A 118 -5.03 10.18 -6.04
N HIS A 119 -4.48 11.36 -6.29
CA HIS A 119 -3.09 11.71 -6.05
C HIS A 119 -3.03 12.82 -5.00
N VAL A 120 -2.20 12.62 -3.98
CA VAL A 120 -1.92 13.57 -2.92
C VAL A 120 -0.40 13.73 -2.83
N TYR A 121 0.10 14.94 -2.67
CA TYR A 121 1.52 15.24 -2.66
C TYR A 121 1.92 15.88 -1.33
N ARG A 122 2.99 15.35 -0.73
CA ARG A 122 3.50 15.83 0.57
C ARG A 122 4.48 16.99 0.43
N GLY A 123 5.07 17.17 -0.76
CA GLY A 123 5.92 18.32 -1.09
C GLY A 123 7.34 18.24 -0.55
N TYR A 124 7.88 17.05 -0.31
CA TYR A 124 9.29 16.90 0.04
C TYR A 124 10.18 17.09 -1.20
N ALA A 125 11.41 17.53 -0.95
CA ALA A 125 12.49 17.59 -1.95
C ALA A 125 13.48 16.43 -1.82
N ARG A 126 13.15 15.44 -0.97
CA ARG A 126 13.93 14.23 -0.73
C ARG A 126 13.03 13.02 -0.51
N HIS A 127 13.55 11.82 -0.78
CA HIS A 127 12.95 10.55 -0.36
C HIS A 127 12.91 10.49 1.17
N VAL A 128 11.84 9.90 1.72
CA VAL A 128 11.59 9.89 3.16
C VAL A 128 11.15 8.54 3.68
N LEU A 129 10.64 7.64 2.84
CA LEU A 129 10.28 6.29 3.27
C LEU A 129 11.55 5.47 3.47
N ASN A 130 11.49 4.57 4.46
CA ASN A 130 12.63 3.75 4.82
C ASN A 130 12.95 2.70 3.74
N ASN A 131 14.15 2.76 3.19
CA ASN A 131 14.74 1.71 2.36
C ASN A 131 15.82 0.90 3.13
N ASP A 132 16.31 1.42 4.25
CA ASP A 132 17.36 0.82 5.08
C ASP A 132 16.79 -0.19 6.09
N GLY A 133 16.54 -1.40 5.60
CA GLY A 133 16.21 -2.58 6.42
C GLY A 133 14.84 -2.53 7.12
N PRO A 134 14.40 -3.65 7.73
CA PRO A 134 13.09 -3.74 8.34
C PRO A 134 12.98 -2.91 9.63
N LYS A 135 11.85 -2.20 9.80
CA LYS A 135 11.38 -1.67 11.08
C LYS A 135 10.03 -2.30 11.45
N ASN A 136 9.61 -2.14 12.71
CA ASN A 136 8.32 -2.66 13.15
C ASN A 136 7.53 -1.65 14.01
N PRO A 137 6.49 -1.00 13.43
CA PRO A 137 6.17 -0.88 12.00
C PRO A 137 7.19 -0.01 11.25
N ASP A 138 7.13 0.00 9.92
CA ASP A 138 7.92 0.91 9.09
C ASP A 138 7.23 2.28 8.89
N LEU A 139 5.90 2.27 8.80
CA LEU A 139 5.06 3.47 8.71
C LEU A 139 3.83 3.34 9.60
N ARG A 140 3.44 4.44 10.23
CA ARG A 140 2.13 4.60 10.87
C ARG A 140 1.39 5.77 10.24
N LEU A 141 0.07 5.69 10.23
CA LEU A 141 -0.78 6.86 10.02
C LEU A 141 -1.46 7.20 11.34
N LYS A 142 -1.30 8.43 11.80
CA LYS A 142 -1.86 8.93 13.06
C LYS A 142 -2.99 9.93 12.82
N LYS A 143 -3.85 10.08 13.83
CA LYS A 143 -4.98 11.03 13.81
C LYS A 143 -4.49 12.49 13.72
N PRO A 144 -5.31 13.42 13.20
CA PRO A 144 -5.03 14.84 13.31
C PRO A 144 -4.71 15.28 14.74
N GLY A 145 -3.70 16.15 14.87
CA GLY A 145 -3.18 16.63 16.16
C GLY A 145 -2.15 15.72 16.84
N SER A 146 -1.87 14.54 16.28
CA SER A 146 -0.79 13.67 16.79
C SER A 146 0.59 14.23 16.43
N THR A 147 1.61 13.87 17.20
CA THR A 147 3.01 14.21 16.93
C THR A 147 3.69 13.16 16.03
N ASP A 148 4.53 13.63 15.11
CA ASP A 148 5.52 12.79 14.41
C ASP A 148 6.76 12.66 15.30
N ASN A 149 6.77 11.65 16.16
CA ASN A 149 7.78 11.44 17.18
C ASN A 149 8.12 9.95 17.37
N ASN A 150 7.77 9.11 16.39
CA ASN A 150 7.95 7.66 16.41
C ASN A 150 7.23 6.90 17.55
N SER A 151 6.46 7.59 18.40
CA SER A 151 5.57 6.95 19.37
C SER A 151 4.36 6.33 18.67
N SER A 152 3.86 5.21 19.18
CA SER A 152 2.61 4.62 18.70
C SER A 152 1.37 5.44 19.06
N SER A 153 1.47 6.43 19.95
CA SER A 153 0.34 7.25 20.38
C SER A 153 -0.36 7.92 19.19
N GLY A 154 -1.70 7.85 19.19
CA GLY A 154 -2.53 8.42 18.12
C GLY A 154 -2.54 7.65 16.79
N SER A 155 -1.80 6.53 16.68
CA SER A 155 -1.79 5.70 15.48
C SER A 155 -3.14 5.03 15.25
N ILE A 156 -3.59 5.02 13.99
CA ILE A 156 -4.84 4.34 13.59
C ILE A 156 -4.59 3.11 12.73
N THR A 157 -3.49 3.08 11.99
CA THR A 157 -3.09 1.97 11.11
C THR A 157 -1.58 2.02 10.91
N SER A 158 -0.98 0.89 10.56
CA SER A 158 0.45 0.74 10.36
C SER A 158 0.74 -0.13 9.15
N CYS A 159 1.93 -0.01 8.60
CA CYS A 159 2.42 -0.83 7.51
C CYS A 159 3.86 -1.25 7.77
N ASN A 160 4.15 -2.49 7.37
CA ASN A 160 5.47 -3.09 7.40
C ASN A 160 5.76 -3.63 6.00
N TRP A 161 6.96 -3.37 5.49
CA TRP A 161 7.38 -3.86 4.17
C TRP A 161 8.67 -4.66 4.20
N GLY A 162 9.38 -4.66 5.34
CA GLY A 162 10.57 -5.48 5.52
C GLY A 162 11.70 -5.06 4.57
N ARG A 163 12.40 -6.03 3.97
CA ARG A 163 13.51 -5.74 3.05
C ARG A 163 13.00 -5.15 1.74
N VAL A 164 13.48 -3.95 1.43
CA VAL A 164 13.11 -3.19 0.23
C VAL A 164 13.81 -3.71 -1.02
N ALA A 165 13.08 -3.74 -2.14
CA ALA A 165 13.54 -4.04 -3.48
C ALA A 165 13.15 -2.89 -4.41
N ASP A 166 13.94 -2.65 -5.46
CA ASP A 166 13.73 -1.53 -6.37
C ASP A 166 12.35 -1.57 -7.06
N GLY A 167 11.68 -0.42 -7.10
CA GLY A 167 10.36 -0.25 -7.73
C GLY A 167 9.21 -1.08 -7.15
N ARG A 168 9.44 -1.88 -6.12
CA ARG A 168 8.45 -2.85 -5.61
C ARG A 168 7.41 -2.17 -4.72
N THR A 169 6.14 -2.49 -4.97
CA THR A 169 5.02 -2.14 -4.09
C THR A 169 4.71 -3.30 -3.14
N TYR A 170 4.58 -2.98 -1.87
CA TYR A 170 4.29 -3.90 -0.77
C TYR A 170 2.86 -3.69 -0.30
N ARG A 171 2.25 -4.77 0.18
CA ARG A 171 0.93 -4.71 0.84
C ARG A 171 1.12 -4.48 2.32
N CYS A 172 0.22 -3.67 2.85
CA CYS A 172 -0.17 -3.63 4.24
C CYS A 172 -1.47 -4.44 4.33
#